data_AF-A0A5N6LPY6-F1
#
_entry.id   AF-A0A5N6LPY6-F1
#
_cell.length_a   1.000
_cell.length_b   1.000
_cell.length_c   1.000
_cell.angle_alpha   90.00
_cell.angle_beta   90.00
_cell.angle_gamma   90.00
#
_symmetry.space_group_name_H-M   'P 1'
#
loop_
_entity.id
_entity.type
_entity.pdbx_description
1 polymer ?
#
loop_
_entity_poly.entity_id
_entity_poly.type
_entity_poly.pdbx_seq_one_letter_code
_entity_poly.pdbx_strand_id
1 'polypeptide(L)'
;MDSNPKMKMNITITKSSIIPPSKTISESPKQLWTSNLDLVVGRIHILTVYFYRPNGSSNFFDPNAMKKALADVLVSFYPMAGRLGRDESGRIVINCNGEGVLFVEAESDSSLDDFGEFTPSPEFRRLTPTVDYSGDISSYPLFFAQVLALIRSDLLAQIHEI
;
A
#
# COMPACT_ATOMS: atom_id res chain seq x y z
N MET A 1 19.67 2.74 29.88
CA MET A 1 19.52 3.85 28.93
C MET A 1 18.69 3.32 27.79
N ASP A 2 17.37 3.44 27.89
CA ASP A 2 16.48 3.10 26.78
C ASP A 2 15.18 3.88 26.98
N SER A 3 15.19 5.11 26.50
CA SER A 3 14.02 5.97 26.47
C SER A 3 14.06 6.77 25.16
N ASN A 4 14.09 6.04 24.04
CA ASN A 4 13.60 6.65 22.82
C ASN A 4 12.09 6.79 23.01
N PRO A 5 11.52 8.02 23.04
CA PRO A 5 10.08 8.18 23.23
C PRO A 5 9.35 7.41 22.12
N LYS A 6 8.45 6.50 22.52
CA LYS A 6 7.57 5.82 21.55
C LYS A 6 6.82 6.89 20.77
N MET A 7 7.17 7.05 19.50
CA MET A 7 6.49 7.96 18.58
C MET A 7 5.00 7.59 18.55
N LYS A 8 4.17 8.45 19.14
CA LYS A 8 2.73 8.25 19.25
C LYS A 8 2.08 8.79 17.97
N MET A 9 2.16 8.01 16.90
CA MET A 9 1.54 8.36 15.61
C MET A 9 0.06 8.01 15.63
N ASN A 10 -0.81 9.01 15.57
CA ASN A 10 -2.23 8.81 15.32
C ASN A 10 -2.46 8.86 13.81
N ILE A 11 -2.81 7.73 13.21
CA ILE A 11 -3.09 7.61 11.78
C ILE A 11 -4.59 7.37 11.62
N THR A 12 -5.25 8.25 10.87
CA THR A 12 -6.67 8.15 10.54
C THR A 12 -6.79 7.73 9.08
N ILE A 13 -7.42 6.59 8.83
CA ILE A 13 -7.76 6.18 7.46
C ILE A 13 -8.94 7.02 6.98
N THR A 14 -8.74 7.79 5.91
CA THR A 14 -9.77 8.65 5.32
C THR A 14 -10.53 7.92 4.21
N LYS A 15 -9.83 7.06 3.45
CA LYS A 15 -10.45 6.27 2.38
C LYS A 15 -9.73 4.95 2.16
N SER A 16 -10.50 3.92 1.82
CA SER A 16 -9.98 2.64 1.34
C SER A 16 -10.68 2.30 0.03
N SER A 17 -9.95 1.80 -0.96
CA SER A 17 -10.49 1.48 -2.28
C SER A 17 -9.74 0.33 -2.93
N ILE A 18 -10.47 -0.52 -3.64
CA ILE A 18 -9.87 -1.52 -4.53
C ILE A 18 -9.71 -0.91 -5.91
N ILE A 19 -8.49 -0.96 -6.45
CA ILE A 19 -8.12 -0.39 -7.74
C ILE A 19 -7.92 -1.54 -8.73
N PRO A 20 -8.88 -1.79 -9.63
CA PRO A 20 -8.70 -2.76 -10.71
C PRO A 20 -7.81 -2.20 -11.83
N PRO A 21 -7.33 -3.05 -12.75
CA PRO A 21 -6.71 -2.59 -13.98
C PRO A 21 -7.64 -1.66 -14.77
N SER A 22 -7.09 -0.66 -15.46
CA SER A 22 -7.90 0.33 -16.19
C SER A 22 -8.58 -0.23 -17.44
N LYS A 23 -8.19 -1.43 -17.88
CA LYS A 23 -8.75 -2.14 -19.03
C LYS A 23 -8.82 -3.64 -18.75
N THR A 24 -9.78 -4.30 -19.38
CA THR A 24 -9.86 -5.77 -19.40
C THR A 24 -8.62 -6.36 -20.09
N ILE A 25 -8.10 -7.45 -19.53
CA ILE A 25 -6.83 -8.05 -19.96
C ILE A 25 -7.14 -9.37 -20.66
N SER A 26 -7.71 -9.28 -21.86
CA SER A 26 -8.28 -10.42 -22.59
C SER A 26 -7.27 -11.44 -23.10
N GLU A 27 -6.02 -11.02 -23.36
CA GLU A 27 -4.97 -11.87 -23.93
C GLU A 27 -4.01 -12.44 -22.87
N SER A 28 -4.26 -12.17 -21.58
CA SER A 28 -3.40 -12.66 -20.50
C SER A 28 -3.75 -14.08 -20.05
N PRO A 29 -2.76 -14.88 -19.61
CA PRO A 29 -3.01 -16.13 -18.92
C PRO A 29 -3.91 -15.92 -17.69
N LYS A 30 -4.97 -16.72 -17.57
CA LYS A 30 -5.87 -16.68 -16.40
C LYS A 30 -5.18 -17.10 -15.10
N GLN A 31 -4.13 -17.91 -15.21
CA GLN A 31 -3.29 -18.32 -14.10
C GLN A 31 -1.82 -18.17 -14.49
N LEU A 32 -1.02 -17.67 -13.55
CA LEU A 32 0.42 -17.64 -13.66
C LEU A 32 1.01 -18.68 -12.72
N TRP A 33 1.77 -19.61 -13.29
CA TRP A 33 2.45 -20.66 -12.57
C TRP A 33 3.62 -20.09 -11.77
N THR A 34 3.70 -20.42 -10.49
CA THR A 34 4.83 -19.99 -9.63
C THR A 34 6.00 -20.94 -9.82
N SER A 35 7.22 -20.42 -9.90
CA SER A 35 8.44 -21.22 -9.95
C SER A 35 8.76 -21.82 -8.58
N ASN A 36 9.68 -22.79 -8.54
CA ASN A 36 10.13 -23.33 -7.25
C ASN A 36 10.81 -22.28 -6.38
N LEU A 37 11.44 -21.25 -6.97
CA LEU A 37 12.05 -20.14 -6.23
C LEU A 37 10.97 -19.28 -5.57
N ASP A 38 9.87 -19.02 -6.27
CA ASP A 38 8.74 -18.25 -5.72
C ASP A 38 8.08 -18.95 -4.53
N LEU A 39 8.15 -20.28 -4.46
CA LEU A 39 7.61 -21.06 -3.33
C LEU A 39 8.53 -21.10 -2.09
N VAL A 40 9.82 -20.76 -2.25
CA VAL A 40 10.80 -20.74 -1.15
C VAL A 40 10.66 -19.46 -0.33
N VAL A 41 10.40 -18.32 -1.00
CA VAL A 41 10.14 -17.04 -0.35
C VAL A 41 8.73 -17.15 0.24
N GLY A 42 8.62 -17.34 1.55
CA GLY A 42 7.34 -17.60 2.21
C GLY A 42 6.24 -16.57 1.87
N ARG A 43 4.99 -16.92 2.18
CA ARG A 43 3.79 -16.09 1.89
C ARG A 43 3.76 -14.84 2.79
N ILE A 44 4.56 -13.84 2.44
CA ILE A 44 4.68 -12.57 3.16
C ILE A 44 4.57 -11.40 2.19
N HIS A 45 3.99 -10.29 2.65
CA HIS A 45 4.10 -9.03 1.96
C HIS A 45 5.38 -8.32 2.39
N ILE A 46 6.19 -7.91 1.41
CA ILE A 46 7.35 -7.07 1.66
C ILE A 46 6.85 -5.64 1.86
N LEU A 47 7.08 -5.09 3.05
CA LEU A 47 6.63 -3.76 3.42
C LEU A 47 7.75 -2.74 3.17
N THR A 48 7.50 -1.76 2.31
CA THR A 48 8.40 -0.66 2.03
C THR A 48 7.71 0.67 2.28
N VAL A 49 8.40 1.61 2.91
CA VAL A 49 7.89 2.96 3.19
C VAL A 49 8.81 3.97 2.51
N TYR A 50 8.23 4.94 1.82
CA TYR A 50 8.94 6.01 1.14
C TYR A 50 8.46 7.35 1.67
N PHE A 51 9.41 8.23 1.98
CA PHE A 51 9.15 9.55 2.50
C PHE A 51 9.48 10.61 1.46
N TYR A 52 8.56 11.55 1.26
CA TYR A 52 8.71 12.63 0.30
C TYR A 52 8.39 13.96 0.96
N ARG A 53 9.26 14.96 0.78
CA ARG A 53 8.97 16.33 1.19
C ARG A 53 8.09 17.01 0.14
N PRO A 54 7.12 17.85 0.55
CA PRO A 54 6.33 18.66 -0.38
C PRO A 54 7.23 19.46 -1.33
N ASN A 55 6.86 19.49 -2.60
CA ASN A 55 7.61 20.21 -3.64
C ASN A 55 6.96 21.56 -4.02
N GLY A 56 5.96 22.01 -3.26
CA GLY A 56 5.21 23.23 -3.51
C GLY A 56 4.10 23.11 -4.57
N SER A 57 3.93 21.93 -5.20
CA SER A 57 2.84 21.71 -6.16
C SER A 57 1.51 21.46 -5.45
N SER A 58 0.42 22.03 -5.99
CA SER A 58 -0.94 21.84 -5.45
C SER A 58 -1.47 20.42 -5.62
N ASN A 59 -0.88 19.63 -6.52
CA ASN A 59 -1.22 18.23 -6.75
C ASN A 59 -0.19 17.24 -6.18
N PHE A 60 0.65 17.68 -5.23
CA PHE A 60 1.65 16.83 -4.59
C PHE A 60 0.97 15.61 -3.96
N PHE A 61 1.26 14.41 -4.49
CA PHE A 61 0.62 13.15 -4.10
C PHE A 61 -0.92 13.18 -4.16
N ASP A 62 -1.51 13.82 -5.19
CA ASP A 62 -2.96 13.71 -5.44
C ASP A 62 -3.39 12.23 -5.54
N PRO A 63 -4.21 11.73 -4.60
CA PRO A 63 -4.60 10.33 -4.59
C PRO A 63 -5.33 9.91 -5.87
N ASN A 64 -6.06 10.80 -6.53
CA ASN A 64 -6.79 10.47 -7.74
C ASN A 64 -5.85 10.22 -8.91
N ALA A 65 -4.83 11.08 -9.09
CA ALA A 65 -3.76 10.86 -10.05
C ALA A 65 -3.01 9.55 -9.77
N MET A 66 -2.70 9.25 -8.50
CA MET A 66 -2.03 8.00 -8.11
C MET A 66 -2.87 6.76 -8.43
N LYS A 67 -4.15 6.75 -8.04
CA LYS A 67 -5.08 5.65 -8.32
C LYS A 67 -5.23 5.41 -9.81
N LYS A 68 -5.32 6.48 -10.62
CA LYS A 68 -5.39 6.37 -12.07
C LYS A 68 -4.11 5.75 -12.64
N ALA A 69 -2.95 6.24 -12.25
CA ALA A 69 -1.66 5.71 -12.69
C ALA A 69 -1.49 4.23 -12.28
N LEU A 70 -1.92 3.87 -11.07
CA LEU A 70 -1.91 2.49 -10.59
C LEU A 70 -2.81 1.59 -11.45
N ALA A 71 -4.05 2.00 -11.73
CA ALA A 71 -4.94 1.27 -12.62
C ALA A 71 -4.35 1.05 -14.01
N ASP A 72 -3.68 2.07 -14.57
CA ASP A 72 -3.04 1.99 -15.89
C ASP A 72 -1.84 1.02 -15.90
N VAL A 73 -0.98 1.06 -14.88
CA VAL A 73 0.18 0.16 -14.76
C VAL A 73 -0.25 -1.29 -14.53
N LEU A 74 -1.36 -1.52 -13.81
CA LEU A 74 -1.91 -2.87 -13.58
C LEU A 74 -2.34 -3.57 -14.87
N VAL A 75 -2.50 -2.88 -16.00
CA VAL A 75 -2.71 -3.54 -17.30
C VAL A 75 -1.47 -4.32 -17.72
N SER A 76 -0.28 -3.74 -17.58
CA SER A 76 0.99 -4.41 -17.90
C SER A 76 1.45 -5.36 -16.78
N PHE A 77 1.19 -4.99 -15.52
CA PHE A 77 1.52 -5.78 -14.33
C PHE A 77 0.31 -6.55 -13.80
N TYR A 78 -0.46 -7.12 -14.72
CA TYR A 78 -1.74 -7.79 -14.44
C TYR A 78 -1.73 -8.84 -13.31
N PRO A 79 -0.65 -9.62 -13.06
CA PRO A 79 -0.66 -10.57 -11.96
C PRO A 79 -0.83 -9.87 -10.60
N MET A 80 -0.38 -8.62 -10.44
CA MET A 80 -0.48 -7.87 -9.18
C MET A 80 -1.93 -7.55 -8.79
N ALA A 81 -2.83 -7.44 -9.77
CA ALA A 81 -4.27 -7.28 -9.56
C ALA A 81 -4.99 -8.61 -9.27
N GLY A 82 -4.28 -9.73 -9.23
CA GLY A 82 -4.82 -11.05 -8.99
C GLY A 82 -4.93 -11.42 -7.51
N ARG A 83 -5.10 -12.72 -7.27
CA ARG A 83 -5.09 -13.36 -5.96
C ARG A 83 -4.20 -14.60 -5.98
N LEU A 84 -3.67 -15.02 -4.83
CA LEU A 84 -3.11 -16.36 -4.75
C LEU A 84 -4.25 -17.38 -4.89
N GLY A 85 -3.91 -18.54 -5.42
CA GLY A 85 -4.80 -19.68 -5.53
C GLY A 85 -4.03 -20.98 -5.53
N ARG A 86 -4.73 -22.06 -5.86
CA ARG A 86 -4.14 -23.37 -6.08
C ARG A 86 -4.59 -23.92 -7.42
N ASP A 87 -3.68 -24.58 -8.14
CA ASP A 87 -4.04 -25.37 -9.31
C ASP A 87 -4.58 -26.76 -8.90
N GLU A 88 -4.91 -27.60 -9.88
CA GLU A 88 -5.43 -28.95 -9.68
C GLU A 88 -4.47 -29.87 -8.90
N SER A 89 -3.17 -29.58 -8.93
CA SER A 89 -2.14 -30.32 -8.17
C SER A 89 -1.99 -29.79 -6.73
N GLY A 90 -2.71 -28.72 -6.37
CA GLY A 90 -2.59 -28.04 -5.10
C GLY A 90 -1.41 -27.05 -5.03
N ARG A 91 -0.67 -26.84 -6.13
CA ARG A 91 0.45 -25.90 -6.21
C ARG A 91 -0.08 -24.47 -6.15
N ILE A 92 0.63 -23.60 -5.42
CA ILE A 92 0.28 -22.17 -5.37
C ILE A 92 0.45 -21.54 -6.75
N VAL A 93 -0.56 -20.81 -7.19
CA VAL A 93 -0.54 -20.04 -8.44
C VAL A 93 -1.04 -18.64 -8.18
N ILE A 94 -0.83 -17.74 -9.14
CA ILE A 94 -1.53 -16.45 -9.16
C ILE A 94 -2.73 -16.58 -10.09
N ASN A 95 -3.93 -16.42 -9.55
CA ASN A 95 -5.15 -16.25 -10.32
C ASN A 95 -5.19 -14.80 -10.83
N CYS A 96 -5.02 -14.62 -12.14
CA CYS A 96 -5.00 -13.32 -12.81
C CYS A 96 -6.45 -12.87 -13.11
N ASN A 97 -7.24 -12.68 -12.05
CA ASN A 97 -8.68 -12.41 -12.13
C ASN A 97 -9.03 -10.91 -12.17
N GLY A 98 -8.03 -10.03 -12.08
CA GLY A 98 -8.23 -8.58 -12.18
C GLY A 98 -9.04 -7.97 -11.05
N GLU A 99 -9.17 -8.65 -9.90
CA GLU A 99 -9.89 -8.12 -8.74
C GLU A 99 -9.31 -6.79 -8.22
N GLY A 100 -8.04 -6.50 -8.52
CA GLY A 100 -7.39 -5.24 -8.20
C GLY A 100 -6.61 -5.28 -6.90
N VAL A 101 -6.07 -4.11 -6.54
CA VAL A 101 -5.17 -3.91 -5.40
C VAL A 101 -5.77 -2.97 -4.37
N LEU A 102 -5.36 -3.09 -3.11
CA LEU A 102 -5.83 -2.18 -2.07
C LEU A 102 -5.05 -0.86 -2.09
N PHE A 103 -5.77 0.25 -2.17
CA PHE A 103 -5.21 1.59 -2.04
C PHE A 103 -5.87 2.31 -0.86
N VAL A 104 -5.07 2.76 0.09
CA VAL A 104 -5.50 3.42 1.32
C VAL A 104 -5.02 4.87 1.30
N GLU A 105 -5.93 5.78 1.65
CA GLU A 105 -5.64 7.18 1.91
C GLU A 105 -5.77 7.39 3.42
N ALA A 106 -4.78 8.05 4.01
CA ALA A 106 -4.73 8.30 5.44
C ALA A 106 -4.13 9.67 5.74
N GLU A 107 -4.37 10.15 6.95
CA GLU A 107 -3.80 11.39 7.48
C GLU A 107 -3.26 11.19 8.90
N SER A 108 -2.31 12.03 9.30
CA SER A 108 -1.77 12.08 10.65
C SER A 108 -1.40 13.51 11.02
N ASP A 109 -1.51 13.83 12.31
CA ASP A 109 -1.03 15.06 12.94
C ASP A 109 0.49 15.10 13.13
N SER A 110 1.19 14.02 12.75
CA SER A 110 2.65 13.91 12.84
C SER A 110 3.36 14.72 11.75
N SER A 111 4.63 15.04 11.99
CA SER A 111 5.53 15.70 11.05
C SER A 111 6.54 14.71 10.47
N LEU A 112 7.12 15.03 9.31
CA LEU A 112 8.16 14.18 8.72
C LEU A 112 9.42 14.11 9.61
N ASP A 113 9.69 15.17 10.36
CA ASP A 113 10.85 15.25 11.25
C ASP A 113 10.70 14.33 12.48
N ASP A 114 9.48 13.90 12.81
CA ASP A 114 9.19 12.97 13.91
C ASP A 114 9.73 11.55 13.62
N PHE A 115 10.00 11.24 12.35
CA PHE A 115 10.50 9.94 11.90
C PHE A 115 12.03 9.80 11.98
N GLY A 116 12.75 10.87 12.37
CA GLY A 116 14.19 10.86 12.59
C GLY A 116 15.00 10.45 11.36
N GLU A 117 15.94 9.51 11.53
CA GLU A 117 16.82 9.01 10.46
C GLU A 117 16.16 7.99 9.52
N PHE A 118 14.84 7.80 9.61
CA PHE A 118 14.08 6.83 8.80
C PHE A 118 14.57 5.38 8.94
N THR A 119 15.22 5.06 10.06
CA THR A 119 15.67 3.69 10.34
C THR A 119 14.45 2.77 10.45
N PRO A 120 14.43 1.62 9.75
CA PRO A 120 13.35 0.67 9.86
C PRO A 120 13.09 0.29 11.32
N SER A 121 11.85 0.50 11.76
CA SER A 121 11.42 0.23 13.13
C SER A 121 10.05 -0.46 13.11
N PRO A 122 9.69 -1.25 14.14
CA PRO A 122 8.38 -1.89 14.23
C PRO A 122 7.21 -0.89 14.09
N GLU A 123 7.42 0.36 14.48
CA GLU A 123 6.47 1.46 14.37
C GLU A 123 6.10 1.79 12.92
N PHE A 124 7.01 1.60 11.97
CA PHE A 124 6.77 1.90 10.55
C PHE A 124 5.76 0.94 9.92
N ARG A 125 5.49 -0.21 10.53
CA ARG A 125 4.40 -1.10 10.11
C ARG A 125 3.04 -0.41 10.15
N ARG A 126 2.86 0.62 10.99
CA ARG A 126 1.63 1.41 11.04
C ARG A 126 1.44 2.32 9.82
N LEU A 127 2.51 2.57 9.06
CA LEU A 127 2.48 3.39 7.84
C LEU A 127 2.04 2.59 6.60
N THR A 128 1.84 1.28 6.76
CA THR A 128 1.36 0.39 5.71
C THR A 128 -0.06 -0.10 6.01
N PRO A 129 -0.88 -0.39 5.00
CA PRO A 129 -2.17 -1.03 5.19
C PRO A 129 -2.06 -2.30 6.03
N THR A 130 -3.01 -2.49 6.95
CA THR A 130 -3.17 -3.77 7.63
C THR A 130 -3.98 -4.71 6.75
N VAL A 131 -3.45 -5.90 6.49
CA VAL A 131 -4.14 -6.95 5.74
C VAL A 131 -4.58 -8.05 6.70
N ASP A 132 -5.82 -8.50 6.55
CA ASP A 132 -6.34 -9.66 7.27
C ASP A 132 -5.93 -10.94 6.55
N TYR A 133 -5.07 -11.72 7.20
CA TYR A 133 -4.56 -13.01 6.72
C TYR A 133 -5.29 -14.21 7.33
N SER A 134 -6.37 -13.99 8.08
CA SER A 134 -7.12 -15.08 8.74
C SER A 134 -7.93 -15.94 7.75
N GLY A 135 -8.21 -15.41 6.55
CA GLY A 135 -8.93 -16.09 5.48
C GLY A 135 -8.06 -17.02 4.62
N ASP A 136 -8.65 -17.49 3.51
CA ASP A 136 -7.92 -18.23 2.49
C ASP A 136 -6.88 -17.33 1.78
N ILE A 137 -5.85 -17.92 1.17
CA ILE A 137 -4.83 -17.17 0.42
C ILE A 137 -5.42 -16.35 -0.74
N SER A 138 -6.62 -16.69 -1.21
CA SER A 138 -7.35 -15.94 -2.23
C SER A 138 -8.09 -14.72 -1.69
N SER A 139 -8.21 -14.54 -0.37
CA SER A 139 -9.06 -13.49 0.21
C SER A 139 -8.41 -12.12 0.31
N TYR A 140 -7.08 -12.03 0.16
CA TYR A 140 -6.33 -10.79 0.30
C TYR A 140 -5.54 -10.42 -0.97
N PRO A 141 -5.33 -9.12 -1.23
CA PRO A 141 -4.66 -8.67 -2.44
C PRO A 141 -3.16 -8.97 -2.40
N LEU A 142 -2.57 -9.20 -3.58
CA LEU A 142 -1.13 -9.41 -3.74
C LEU A 142 -0.33 -8.14 -3.52
N PHE A 143 -0.92 -6.99 -3.84
CA PHE A 143 -0.30 -5.68 -3.67
C PHE A 143 -1.25 -4.73 -2.94
N PHE A 144 -0.67 -3.84 -2.14
CA PHE A 144 -1.39 -2.75 -1.51
C PHE A 144 -0.48 -1.53 -1.36
N ALA A 145 -1.08 -0.36 -1.31
CA ALA A 145 -0.39 0.91 -1.10
C ALA A 145 -1.17 1.80 -0.13
N GLN A 146 -0.45 2.60 0.64
CA GLN A 146 -1.03 3.68 1.44
C GLN A 146 -0.34 5.00 1.09
N VAL A 147 -1.12 6.05 0.90
CA VAL A 147 -0.64 7.43 0.92
C VAL A 147 -1.06 8.05 2.25
N LEU A 148 -0.08 8.54 3.00
CA LEU A 148 -0.28 9.18 4.31
C LEU A 148 0.09 10.65 4.21
N ALA A 149 -0.90 11.53 4.36
CA ALA A 149 -0.67 12.96 4.50
C ALA A 149 -0.25 13.28 5.94
N LEU A 150 0.90 13.93 6.10
CA LEU A 150 1.40 14.43 7.38
C LEU A 150 1.00 15.91 7.52
N ILE A 151 -0.01 16.18 8.34
CA ILE A 151 -0.64 17.49 8.49
C ILE A 151 -0.20 18.08 9.83
N ARG A 152 0.72 19.04 9.79
CA ARG A 152 1.11 19.85 10.95
C ARG A 152 -0.10 20.69 11.41
N SER A 153 -0.75 20.28 12.50
CA SER A 153 -1.93 20.96 13.06
C SER A 153 -1.63 22.37 13.61
N ASP A 154 -0.37 22.69 13.85
CA ASP A 154 0.12 23.99 14.35
C ASP A 154 0.10 25.13 13.32
N LEU A 155 -0.06 24.83 12.02
CA LEU A 155 -0.16 25.86 10.97
C LEU A 155 -1.58 26.47 10.83
N LEU A 156 -2.61 25.81 11.34
CA LEU A 156 -3.98 26.35 11.34
C LEU A 156 -4.22 27.36 12.48
N ALA A 157 -3.45 27.26 13.58
CA ALA A 157 -3.56 28.20 14.70
C ALA A 157 -3.04 29.61 14.37
N GLN A 158 -2.14 29.76 13.41
CA GLN A 158 -1.58 31.06 13.02
C GLN A 158 -2.46 31.87 12.05
N ILE A 159 -3.46 31.24 11.42
CA ILE A 159 -4.38 31.94 10.50
C ILE A 159 -5.54 32.62 11.24
N HIS A 160 -5.82 32.23 12.49
CA HIS A 160 -6.86 32.83 13.32
C HIS A 160 -6.37 33.93 14.28
N GLU A 161 -5.09 34.32 14.23
CA GLU A 161 -4.51 35.41 15.03
C GLU A 161 -4.09 36.65 14.20
N ILE A 162 -4.63 36.83 12.99
CA ILE A 162 -4.45 38.07 12.19
C ILE A 162 -5.80 38.72 11.91
#